data_AF-A0A507QIY8-F1
#
_entry.id   AF-A0A507QIY8-F1
#
_cell.length_a   1.000
_cell.length_b   1.000
_cell.length_c   1.000
_cell.angle_alpha   90.00
_cell.angle_beta   90.00
_cell.angle_gamma   90.00
#
_symmetry.space_group_name_H-M   'P 1'
#
loop_
_entity.id
_entity.type
_entity.pdbx_description
1 polymer ?
#
loop_
_entity_poly.entity_id
_entity_poly.type
_entity_poly.pdbx_seq_one_letter_code
_entity_poly.pdbx_strand_id
1 'polypeptide(L)'
;MALLFRPRGLQQQLISAVRCQRFTPATATCLTGTSPSSGPENSNLVSYGSCLLCQFRLASTSARGRQSQALQNNQSLRAQRQCRLASTKASASQLTPESISNSTLVSRAPDITDHYTIFPNTLPSGPPPHSPFEIPVTQLRREFLQLQNLVHPDKYPAGAAKQHAEALSARINEAYRTLTDPLTRAQYLLREYHGVDVTAEDGAAKHALDPETLLEVMEVQETIEEVANSPGAEESIAQLKRENDSRIAECVRALGEAFDRGDIEGARKETVRLRFWYSVGQGLKEWEPGMAEIRLVH
;
A
#
# COMPACT_ATOMS: atom_id res chain seq x y z
N MET A 1 39.38 72.35 -1.15
CA MET A 1 38.01 72.15 -0.62
C MET A 1 38.12 71.45 0.72
N ALA A 2 37.36 71.93 1.69
CA ALA A 2 37.61 71.80 3.12
C ALA A 2 37.37 70.41 3.74
N LEU A 3 38.11 70.18 4.82
CA LEU A 3 37.99 69.16 5.86
C LEU A 3 36.66 69.27 6.65
N LEU A 4 36.25 68.19 7.34
CA LEU A 4 35.69 68.09 8.72
C LEU A 4 34.88 66.77 8.85
N PHE A 5 35.34 65.74 9.58
CA PHE A 5 35.17 65.47 11.03
C PHE A 5 33.73 65.21 11.53
N ARG A 6 33.50 63.93 11.91
CA ARG A 6 32.60 63.25 12.91
C ARG A 6 31.65 64.09 13.80
N PRO A 7 30.55 63.51 14.38
CA PRO A 7 30.68 62.63 15.56
C PRO A 7 29.60 61.54 15.82
N ARG A 8 29.87 60.75 16.88
CA ARG A 8 29.04 59.74 17.58
C ARG A 8 28.06 60.38 18.59
N GLY A 9 26.99 59.66 18.93
CA GLY A 9 26.24 59.72 20.22
C GLY A 9 25.09 58.70 20.17
N LEU A 10 25.10 57.56 20.90
CA LEU A 10 24.87 57.31 22.33
C LEU A 10 23.57 57.89 22.90
N GLN A 11 22.58 57.02 23.11
CA GLN A 11 21.75 57.06 24.32
C GLN A 11 21.37 55.63 24.75
N GLN A 12 21.80 55.30 25.96
CA GLN A 12 21.35 54.20 26.82
C GLN A 12 19.91 54.55 27.32
N GLN A 13 19.06 53.71 27.92
CA GLN A 13 19.24 52.76 29.03
C GLN A 13 17.85 52.20 29.44
N LEU A 14 17.86 51.21 30.36
CA LEU A 14 16.77 50.61 31.19
C LEU A 14 16.30 49.21 30.72
N ILE A 15 16.86 48.10 31.21
CA ILE A 15 16.80 47.50 32.58
C ILE A 15 15.38 47.03 32.94
N SER A 16 15.15 45.71 32.95
CA SER A 16 14.93 44.96 34.21
C SER A 16 14.88 43.45 33.96
N ALA A 17 15.65 42.72 34.76
CA ALA A 17 15.63 41.28 34.91
C ALA A 17 14.90 40.94 36.21
N VAL A 18 14.04 39.92 36.24
CA VAL A 18 13.73 39.20 37.49
C VAL A 18 13.63 37.71 37.22
N ARG A 19 14.39 36.99 38.05
CA ARG A 19 14.59 35.56 38.18
C ARG A 19 13.65 35.00 39.27
N CYS A 20 13.64 33.67 39.40
CA CYS A 20 13.19 32.86 40.56
C CYS A 20 11.67 32.52 40.58
N GLN A 21 11.20 31.34 40.99
CA GLN A 21 11.79 30.31 41.85
C GLN A 21 11.00 28.98 41.74
N ARG A 22 11.68 27.85 42.00
CA ARG A 22 11.08 26.56 42.37
C ARG A 22 10.50 26.64 43.79
N PHE A 23 9.41 25.93 44.08
CA PHE A 23 9.09 25.40 45.42
C PHE A 23 8.26 24.10 45.32
N THR A 24 8.60 23.13 46.16
CA THR A 24 7.99 21.79 46.35
C THR A 24 7.15 21.77 47.67
N PRO A 25 6.73 20.62 48.25
CA PRO A 25 5.35 20.14 48.34
C PRO A 25 4.76 20.11 49.79
N ALA A 26 3.45 19.83 49.96
CA ALA A 26 2.89 19.13 51.15
C ALA A 26 1.36 18.86 51.07
N THR A 27 1.01 17.59 51.31
CA THR A 27 -0.13 16.93 52.03
C THR A 27 -1.27 17.82 52.60
N ALA A 28 -2.57 17.46 52.68
CA ALA A 28 -3.21 16.15 52.93
C ALA A 28 -4.75 16.15 52.71
N THR A 29 -5.29 14.92 52.59
CA THR A 29 -6.60 14.42 53.09
C THR A 29 -7.83 14.38 52.16
N CYS A 30 -8.41 13.17 52.15
CA CYS A 30 -9.48 12.57 51.37
C CYS A 30 -10.89 13.16 51.58
N LEU A 31 -11.77 13.01 50.58
CA LEU A 31 -12.98 12.15 50.61
C LEU A 31 -13.74 12.20 49.25
N THR A 32 -13.97 11.01 48.70
CA THR A 32 -15.12 10.53 47.87
C THR A 32 -15.61 11.31 46.65
N GLY A 33 -15.63 10.65 45.48
CA GLY A 33 -16.54 11.00 44.38
C GLY A 33 -16.09 10.61 42.98
N THR A 34 -16.26 9.34 42.62
CA THR A 34 -16.77 8.82 41.33
C THR A 34 -16.28 9.44 39.99
N SER A 35 -15.50 8.64 39.24
CA SER A 35 -15.29 8.59 37.76
C SER A 35 -14.77 9.86 37.05
N PRO A 36 -13.68 9.79 36.24
CA PRO A 36 -13.84 9.43 34.81
C PRO A 36 -12.59 8.86 34.10
N SER A 37 -12.77 8.51 32.81
CA SER A 37 -11.81 8.48 31.69
C SER A 37 -10.99 7.21 31.38
N SER A 38 -11.33 6.61 30.24
CA SER A 38 -10.41 6.18 29.17
C SER A 38 -11.14 6.53 27.86
N GLY A 39 -10.70 7.51 27.06
CA GLY A 39 -9.55 7.41 26.16
C GLY A 39 -10.06 6.89 24.80
N PRO A 40 -10.00 7.66 23.69
CA PRO A 40 -10.49 7.17 22.41
C PRO A 40 -9.51 6.12 21.91
N GLU A 41 -9.96 4.86 21.87
CA GLU A 41 -9.21 3.78 21.24
C GLU A 41 -9.12 4.05 19.74
N ASN A 42 -7.89 4.26 19.31
CA ASN A 42 -7.48 4.46 17.93
C ASN A 42 -7.66 3.14 17.17
N SER A 43 -8.79 2.98 16.48
CA SER A 43 -9.18 1.78 15.74
C SER A 43 -8.46 1.68 14.39
N ASN A 44 -7.14 1.47 14.42
CA ASN A 44 -6.43 0.86 13.30
C ASN A 44 -6.64 -0.66 13.34
N LEU A 45 -7.87 -1.09 13.07
CA LEU A 45 -8.18 -2.46 12.68
C LEU A 45 -7.66 -2.68 11.26
N VAL A 46 -6.38 -3.03 11.15
CA VAL A 46 -5.84 -3.61 9.92
C VAL A 46 -6.63 -4.90 9.68
N SER A 47 -7.44 -4.90 8.61
CA SER A 47 -8.22 -6.05 8.17
C SER A 47 -7.29 -7.15 7.65
N TYR A 48 -6.66 -7.87 8.58
CA TYR A 48 -6.03 -9.16 8.30
C TYR A 48 -7.14 -10.21 8.30
N GLY A 49 -7.32 -10.92 7.18
CA GLY A 49 -8.08 -12.18 7.21
C GLY A 49 -9.08 -12.44 6.08
N SER A 50 -9.12 -11.66 5.01
CA SER A 50 -9.91 -12.05 3.83
C SER A 50 -9.02 -12.32 2.62
N CYS A 51 -9.14 -13.53 2.07
CA CYS A 51 -8.54 -13.89 0.79
C CYS A 51 -9.04 -12.92 -0.29
N LEU A 52 -8.12 -12.31 -1.06
CA LEU A 52 -8.48 -11.36 -2.12
C LEU A 52 -9.45 -11.99 -3.14
N LEU A 53 -9.41 -13.31 -3.36
CA LEU A 53 -10.35 -14.03 -4.23
C LEU A 53 -11.81 -13.94 -3.73
N CYS A 54 -12.01 -13.99 -2.41
CA CYS A 54 -13.33 -13.80 -1.79
C CYS A 54 -13.80 -12.34 -1.91
N GLN A 55 -12.90 -11.38 -1.71
CA GLN A 55 -13.22 -9.95 -1.89
C GLN A 55 -13.66 -9.67 -3.34
N PHE A 56 -12.96 -10.22 -4.34
CA PHE A 56 -13.34 -10.06 -5.74
C PHE A 56 -14.67 -10.75 -6.09
N ARG A 57 -14.96 -11.92 -5.51
CA ARG A 57 -16.26 -12.59 -5.71
C ARG A 57 -17.42 -11.80 -5.09
N LEU A 58 -17.24 -11.27 -3.88
CA LEU A 58 -18.25 -10.45 -3.20
C LEU A 58 -18.51 -9.12 -3.94
N ALA A 59 -17.46 -8.48 -4.47
CA ALA A 59 -17.60 -7.28 -5.30
C ALA A 59 -18.36 -7.56 -6.62
N SER A 60 -18.11 -8.73 -7.23
CA SER A 60 -18.80 -9.16 -8.46
C SER A 60 -20.29 -9.47 -8.23
N THR A 61 -20.66 -9.98 -7.06
CA THR A 61 -22.06 -10.21 -6.68
C THR A 61 -22.79 -8.90 -6.37
N SER A 62 -22.12 -7.90 -5.77
CA SER A 62 -22.73 -6.57 -5.55
C SER A 62 -22.99 -5.81 -6.85
N ALA A 63 -22.18 -6.01 -7.89
CA ALA A 63 -22.42 -5.41 -9.22
C ALA A 63 -23.65 -6.01 -9.94
N ARG A 64 -24.09 -7.23 -9.59
CA ARG A 64 -25.30 -7.86 -10.16
C ARG A 64 -26.59 -7.54 -9.39
N GLY A 65 -26.51 -6.85 -8.25
CA GLY A 65 -27.66 -6.54 -7.40
C GLY A 65 -28.47 -5.30 -7.76
N ARG A 66 -28.15 -4.59 -8.86
CA ARG A 66 -28.84 -3.33 -9.25
C ARG A 66 -29.63 -3.37 -10.56
N GLN A 67 -29.78 -4.53 -11.19
CA GLN A 67 -30.66 -4.69 -12.37
C GLN A 67 -31.60 -5.88 -12.19
N SER A 68 -32.64 -5.71 -11.36
CA SER A 68 -33.80 -6.59 -11.40
C SER A 68 -35.03 -5.87 -10.83
N GLN A 69 -35.48 -4.84 -11.55
CA GLN A 69 -36.87 -4.40 -11.52
C GLN A 69 -37.36 -4.24 -12.97
N ALA A 70 -38.59 -4.70 -13.20
CA ALA A 70 -39.33 -4.74 -14.46
C ALA A 70 -38.95 -5.90 -15.42
N LEU A 71 -39.75 -6.97 -15.38
CA LEU A 71 -40.76 -7.24 -16.41
C LEU A 71 -41.57 -8.49 -16.01
N GLN A 72 -42.81 -8.24 -15.58
CA GLN A 72 -43.86 -9.25 -15.47
C GLN A 72 -44.49 -9.49 -16.86
N ASN A 73 -45.10 -10.66 -17.02
CA ASN A 73 -45.87 -11.19 -18.17
C ASN A 73 -45.05 -11.96 -19.22
N ASN A 74 -45.18 -13.29 -19.27
CA ASN A 74 -46.36 -13.97 -19.82
C ASN A 74 -46.34 -15.47 -19.54
N GLN A 75 -47.54 -16.04 -19.43
CA GLN A 75 -47.80 -17.44 -19.13
C GLN A 75 -47.69 -18.35 -20.37
N SER A 76 -47.53 -19.64 -20.03
CA SER A 76 -47.92 -20.82 -20.81
C SER A 76 -46.87 -21.34 -21.79
N LEU A 77 -46.27 -22.49 -21.44
CA LEU A 77 -46.56 -23.78 -22.07
C LEU A 77 -46.07 -24.90 -21.14
N ARG A 78 -47.02 -25.57 -20.49
CA ARG A 78 -46.82 -26.82 -19.75
C ARG A 78 -46.51 -27.92 -20.77
N ALA A 79 -45.33 -28.54 -20.68
CA ALA A 79 -45.07 -29.84 -21.27
C ALA A 79 -44.54 -30.78 -20.20
N GLN A 80 -45.42 -31.70 -19.82
CA GLN A 80 -45.17 -32.85 -18.95
C GLN A 80 -44.04 -33.70 -19.54
N ARG A 81 -42.99 -33.98 -18.76
CA ARG A 81 -42.21 -35.20 -18.94
C ARG A 81 -41.96 -35.87 -17.60
N GLN A 82 -42.44 -37.11 -17.58
CA GLN A 82 -42.59 -38.00 -16.44
C GLN A 82 -41.25 -38.53 -15.96
N CYS A 83 -41.14 -38.67 -14.64
CA CYS A 83 -40.14 -39.47 -13.96
C CYS A 83 -40.16 -40.92 -14.47
N ARG A 84 -39.00 -41.46 -14.83
CA ARG A 84 -38.78 -42.92 -14.88
C ARG A 84 -37.63 -43.26 -13.93
N LEU A 85 -38.01 -43.92 -12.84
CA LEU A 85 -37.13 -44.69 -11.96
C LEU A 85 -36.64 -45.92 -12.74
N ALA A 86 -35.34 -46.09 -12.84
CA ALA A 86 -34.72 -47.37 -13.22
C ALA A 86 -33.62 -47.69 -12.21
N SER A 87 -33.98 -48.61 -11.32
CA SER A 87 -33.10 -49.32 -10.40
C SER A 87 -32.13 -50.19 -11.18
N THR A 88 -30.82 -50.00 -10.98
CA THR A 88 -29.85 -51.07 -11.16
C THR A 88 -28.89 -51.07 -9.98
N LYS A 89 -28.85 -52.19 -9.26
CA LYS A 89 -27.88 -52.51 -8.21
C LYS A 89 -26.56 -52.86 -8.90
N ALA A 90 -25.43 -52.34 -8.42
CA ALA A 90 -24.15 -53.04 -8.49
C ALA A 90 -23.11 -52.45 -7.52
N SER A 91 -22.71 -53.28 -6.57
CA SER A 91 -21.42 -53.40 -5.89
C SER A 91 -20.73 -52.17 -5.31
N ALA A 92 -20.89 -52.07 -3.99
CA ALA A 92 -19.93 -51.48 -3.07
C ALA A 92 -18.56 -52.17 -3.22
N SER A 93 -17.53 -51.40 -3.57
CA SER A 93 -16.14 -51.73 -3.25
C SER A 93 -15.73 -50.80 -2.11
N GLN A 94 -15.56 -51.40 -0.93
CA GLN A 94 -14.99 -50.76 0.24
C GLN A 94 -13.53 -50.41 -0.07
N LEU A 95 -13.19 -49.13 -0.06
CA LEU A 95 -11.82 -48.67 0.10
C LEU A 95 -11.71 -48.01 1.46
N THR A 96 -10.92 -48.64 2.31
CA THR A 96 -10.54 -48.20 3.65
C THR A 96 -9.89 -46.82 3.63
N PRO A 97 -10.24 -45.89 4.53
CA PRO A 97 -9.55 -44.62 4.67
C PRO A 97 -8.36 -44.78 5.62
N GLU A 98 -7.26 -45.35 5.14
CA GLU A 98 -6.00 -45.36 5.89
C GLU A 98 -4.85 -44.82 5.06
N SER A 99 -4.24 -43.75 5.56
CA SER A 99 -2.95 -43.18 5.15
C SER A 99 -2.84 -42.61 3.72
N ILE A 100 -3.57 -41.52 3.43
CA ILE A 100 -2.98 -40.51 2.56
C ILE A 100 -2.06 -39.69 3.45
N SER A 101 -0.80 -40.08 3.47
CA SER A 101 0.28 -39.39 4.17
C SER A 101 0.25 -37.91 3.82
N ASN A 102 0.02 -37.07 4.83
CA ASN A 102 0.09 -35.59 4.75
C ASN A 102 1.44 -35.06 4.22
N SER A 103 2.40 -35.92 3.89
CA SER A 103 3.73 -35.59 3.35
C SER A 103 3.71 -35.23 1.85
N THR A 104 2.77 -35.75 1.06
CA THR A 104 2.74 -35.52 -0.40
C THR A 104 2.06 -34.21 -0.82
N LEU A 105 1.32 -33.56 0.09
CA LEU A 105 0.74 -32.23 -0.15
C LEU A 105 1.64 -31.08 0.34
N VAL A 106 2.61 -31.37 1.20
CA VAL A 106 3.59 -30.40 1.74
C VAL A 106 4.75 -30.15 0.76
N SER A 107 4.98 -31.05 -0.20
CA SER A 107 6.05 -30.93 -1.21
C SER A 107 5.72 -30.01 -2.41
N ARG A 108 4.53 -29.40 -2.42
CA ARG A 108 4.07 -28.45 -3.46
C ARG A 108 3.68 -27.09 -2.93
N ALA A 109 3.89 -26.83 -1.64
CA ALA A 109 3.71 -25.51 -1.07
C ALA A 109 4.85 -24.60 -1.57
N PRO A 110 4.56 -23.38 -2.05
CA PRO A 110 5.59 -22.45 -2.47
C PRO A 110 6.53 -22.15 -1.30
N ASP A 111 7.81 -21.97 -1.59
CA ASP A 111 8.77 -21.51 -0.58
C ASP A 111 8.38 -20.08 -0.18
N ILE A 112 7.99 -19.94 1.09
CA ILE A 112 7.50 -18.69 1.63
C ILE A 112 8.62 -17.78 2.14
N THR A 113 9.88 -18.23 2.18
CA THR A 113 10.99 -17.48 2.79
C THR A 113 11.07 -16.04 2.31
N ASP A 114 10.94 -15.81 1.00
CA ASP A 114 11.02 -14.51 0.35
C ASP A 114 9.82 -14.25 -0.58
N HIS A 115 9.53 -12.98 -0.89
CA HIS A 115 8.42 -12.65 -1.79
C HIS A 115 8.65 -13.18 -3.23
N TYR A 116 9.89 -13.21 -3.72
CA TYR A 116 10.17 -13.71 -5.07
C TYR A 116 10.04 -15.24 -5.14
N THR A 117 10.42 -15.95 -4.08
CA THR A 117 10.33 -17.43 -4.03
C THR A 117 8.90 -17.96 -4.03
N ILE A 118 7.92 -17.12 -3.66
CA ILE A 118 6.49 -17.46 -3.68
C ILE A 118 5.95 -17.61 -5.11
N PHE A 119 6.55 -16.95 -6.11
CA PHE A 119 6.08 -16.92 -7.50
C PHE A 119 7.08 -17.57 -8.48
N PRO A 120 7.38 -18.87 -8.35
CA PRO A 120 8.44 -19.53 -9.12
C PRO A 120 8.15 -19.62 -10.62
N ASN A 121 6.89 -19.59 -11.07
CA ASN A 121 6.58 -19.64 -12.50
C ASN A 121 6.78 -18.29 -13.19
N THR A 122 6.50 -17.19 -12.48
CA THR A 122 6.68 -15.82 -12.99
C THR A 122 8.11 -15.34 -12.80
N LEU A 123 8.75 -15.69 -11.68
CA LEU A 123 10.05 -15.18 -11.25
C LEU A 123 11.03 -16.34 -10.96
N PRO A 124 11.41 -17.13 -11.97
CA PRO A 124 12.27 -18.30 -11.76
C PRO A 124 13.70 -17.94 -11.35
N SER A 125 14.17 -16.75 -11.71
CA SER A 125 15.54 -16.29 -11.43
C SER A 125 15.68 -15.54 -10.10
N GLY A 126 14.60 -15.38 -9.32
CA GLY A 126 14.62 -14.66 -8.04
C GLY A 126 14.67 -13.14 -8.22
N PRO A 127 15.26 -12.40 -7.25
CA PRO A 127 15.37 -10.94 -7.28
C PRO A 127 16.51 -10.42 -8.18
N PRO A 128 16.55 -9.11 -8.49
CA PRO A 128 17.70 -8.47 -9.14
C PRO A 128 19.00 -8.66 -8.34
N PRO A 129 20.17 -8.79 -9.00
CA PRO A 129 20.44 -8.55 -10.42
C PRO A 129 20.25 -9.78 -11.33
N HIS A 130 19.82 -10.92 -10.79
CA HIS A 130 19.63 -12.15 -11.57
C HIS A 130 18.38 -12.11 -12.46
N SER A 131 17.43 -11.23 -12.15
CA SER A 131 16.25 -10.90 -12.95
C SER A 131 16.16 -9.38 -13.15
N PRO A 132 15.47 -8.91 -14.21
CA PRO A 132 15.15 -7.50 -14.33
C PRO A 132 14.24 -7.05 -13.16
N PHE A 133 14.30 -5.77 -12.81
CA PHE A 133 13.39 -5.17 -11.83
C PHE A 133 11.93 -5.18 -12.29
N GLU A 134 11.68 -5.05 -13.60
CA GLU A 134 10.33 -5.01 -14.16
C GLU A 134 9.68 -6.41 -14.15
N ILE A 135 8.47 -6.49 -13.59
CA ILE A 135 7.71 -7.74 -13.44
C ILE A 135 6.46 -7.68 -14.33
N PRO A 136 6.19 -8.71 -15.15
CA PRO A 136 4.97 -8.78 -15.93
C PRO A 136 3.75 -9.03 -15.02
N VAL A 137 3.06 -7.94 -14.62
CA VAL A 137 1.94 -7.94 -13.67
C VAL A 137 0.81 -8.91 -14.07
N THR A 138 0.58 -9.10 -15.37
CA THR A 138 -0.45 -10.03 -15.87
C THR A 138 -0.12 -11.49 -15.55
N GLN A 139 1.14 -11.89 -15.67
CA GLN A 139 1.62 -13.23 -15.35
C GLN A 139 1.64 -13.45 -13.83
N LEU A 140 2.14 -12.46 -13.08
CA LEU A 140 2.14 -12.45 -11.62
C LEU A 140 0.71 -12.63 -11.08
N ARG A 141 -0.26 -11.90 -11.62
CA ARG A 141 -1.67 -12.02 -11.23
C ARG A 141 -2.24 -13.40 -11.52
N ARG A 142 -1.89 -14.01 -12.66
CA ARG A 142 -2.35 -15.36 -13.01
C ARG A 142 -1.84 -16.39 -12.00
N GLU A 143 -0.55 -16.35 -11.69
CA GLU A 143 0.05 -17.24 -10.71
C GLU A 143 -0.51 -17.00 -9.29
N PHE A 144 -0.65 -15.74 -8.89
CA PHE A 144 -1.30 -15.37 -7.64
C PHE A 144 -2.69 -16.00 -7.47
N LEU A 145 -3.54 -15.93 -8.51
CA LEU A 145 -4.87 -16.54 -8.47
C LEU A 145 -4.80 -18.08 -8.39
N GLN A 146 -3.82 -18.70 -9.03
CA GLN A 146 -3.60 -20.15 -8.94
C GLN A 146 -3.20 -20.55 -7.52
N LEU A 147 -2.23 -19.85 -6.93
CA LEU A 147 -1.77 -20.09 -5.56
C LEU A 147 -2.91 -19.90 -4.55
N GLN A 148 -3.66 -18.80 -4.66
CA GLN A 148 -4.80 -18.56 -3.76
C GLN A 148 -5.90 -19.61 -3.87
N ASN A 149 -6.14 -20.15 -5.07
CA ASN A 149 -7.07 -21.26 -5.22
C ASN A 149 -6.56 -22.54 -4.54
N LEU A 150 -5.25 -22.76 -4.43
CA LEU A 150 -4.67 -23.93 -3.77
C LEU A 150 -4.75 -23.82 -2.24
N VAL A 151 -4.45 -22.64 -1.68
CA VAL A 151 -4.36 -22.42 -0.23
C VAL A 151 -5.61 -21.80 0.40
N HIS A 152 -6.74 -21.78 -0.32
CA HIS A 152 -7.95 -21.11 0.17
C HIS A 152 -8.44 -21.69 1.51
N PRO A 153 -8.68 -20.88 2.55
CA PRO A 153 -8.99 -21.36 3.90
C PRO A 153 -10.31 -22.15 3.98
N ASP A 154 -11.30 -21.82 3.16
CA ASP A 154 -12.58 -22.55 3.11
C ASP A 154 -12.46 -24.01 2.64
N LYS A 155 -11.32 -24.40 2.07
CA LYS A 155 -11.06 -25.80 1.69
C LYS A 155 -10.70 -26.68 2.88
N TYR A 156 -10.40 -26.08 4.03
CA TYR A 156 -9.90 -26.78 5.20
C TYR A 156 -10.91 -26.71 6.34
N PRO A 157 -11.13 -27.81 7.07
CA PRO A 157 -11.98 -27.81 8.26
C PRO A 157 -11.34 -26.94 9.34
N ALA A 158 -12.17 -26.45 10.27
CA ALA A 158 -11.70 -25.67 11.40
C ALA A 158 -10.61 -26.42 12.19
N GLY A 159 -9.52 -25.72 12.51
CA GLY A 159 -8.35 -26.29 13.20
C GLY A 159 -7.03 -25.80 12.61
N ALA A 160 -5.94 -26.48 12.95
CA ALA A 160 -4.58 -26.09 12.57
C ALA A 160 -4.37 -25.99 11.05
N ALA A 161 -5.01 -26.87 10.27
CA ALA A 161 -4.92 -26.85 8.80
C ALA A 161 -5.52 -25.56 8.21
N LYS A 162 -6.67 -25.12 8.73
CA LYS A 162 -7.30 -23.85 8.30
C LYS A 162 -6.45 -22.65 8.71
N GLN A 163 -5.91 -22.62 9.93
CA GLN A 163 -5.01 -21.55 10.38
C GLN A 163 -3.73 -21.46 9.52
N HIS A 164 -3.16 -22.60 9.15
CA HIS A 164 -2.01 -22.65 8.25
C HIS A 164 -2.36 -22.11 6.85
N ALA A 165 -3.51 -22.48 6.31
CA ALA A 165 -4.02 -21.97 5.04
C ALA A 165 -4.27 -20.44 5.09
N GLU A 166 -4.83 -19.93 6.19
CA GLU A 166 -5.02 -18.49 6.43
C GLU A 166 -3.68 -17.75 6.44
N ALA A 167 -2.69 -18.25 7.18
CA ALA A 167 -1.36 -17.65 7.25
C ALA A 167 -0.64 -17.65 5.89
N LEU A 168 -0.69 -18.76 5.14
CA LEU A 168 -0.13 -18.84 3.79
C LEU A 168 -0.83 -17.89 2.83
N SER A 169 -2.16 -17.83 2.88
CA SER A 169 -2.97 -16.92 2.05
C SER A 169 -2.62 -15.46 2.33
N ALA A 170 -2.41 -15.09 3.60
CA ALA A 170 -1.98 -13.76 3.99
C ALA A 170 -0.60 -13.43 3.41
N ARG A 171 0.37 -14.33 3.52
CA ARG A 171 1.73 -14.13 3.00
C ARG A 171 1.78 -14.01 1.47
N ILE A 172 0.97 -14.79 0.75
CA ILE A 172 0.82 -14.66 -0.71
C ILE A 172 0.20 -13.30 -1.09
N ASN A 173 -0.77 -12.80 -0.30
CA ASN A 173 -1.36 -11.48 -0.56
C ASN A 173 -0.34 -10.35 -0.35
N GLU A 174 0.46 -10.44 0.72
CA GLU A 174 1.52 -9.47 1.00
C GLU A 174 2.54 -9.45 -0.14
N ALA A 175 3.09 -10.61 -0.50
CA ALA A 175 4.04 -10.73 -1.59
C ALA A 175 3.47 -10.20 -2.92
N TYR A 176 2.21 -10.54 -3.25
CA TYR A 176 1.57 -10.03 -4.46
C TYR A 176 1.43 -8.50 -4.44
N ARG A 177 0.99 -7.90 -3.33
CA ARG A 177 0.83 -6.45 -3.20
C ARG A 177 2.18 -5.75 -3.35
N THR A 178 3.19 -6.21 -2.62
CA THR A 178 4.55 -5.66 -2.65
C THR A 178 5.20 -5.80 -4.02
N LEU A 179 5.06 -6.95 -4.67
CA LEU A 179 5.66 -7.15 -5.99
C LEU A 179 4.86 -6.50 -7.12
N THR A 180 3.59 -6.12 -6.93
CA THR A 180 2.80 -5.50 -8.01
C THR A 180 3.20 -4.03 -8.20
N ASP A 181 3.36 -3.28 -7.12
CA ASP A 181 3.64 -1.85 -7.18
C ASP A 181 5.15 -1.56 -7.18
N PRO A 182 5.69 -0.80 -8.15
CA PRO A 182 7.13 -0.53 -8.25
C PRO A 182 7.72 0.12 -7.00
N LEU A 183 7.00 1.04 -6.35
CA LEU A 183 7.49 1.74 -5.17
C LEU A 183 7.67 0.78 -3.99
N THR A 184 6.64 -0.01 -3.66
CA THR A 184 6.73 -1.01 -2.59
C THR A 184 7.72 -2.13 -2.92
N ARG A 185 7.85 -2.51 -4.19
CA ARG A 185 8.86 -3.48 -4.66
C ARG A 185 10.28 -2.96 -4.43
N ALA A 186 10.55 -1.70 -4.77
CA ALA A 186 11.85 -1.08 -4.57
C ALA A 186 12.21 -0.98 -3.08
N GLN A 187 11.26 -0.53 -2.26
CA GLN A 187 11.43 -0.45 -0.80
C GLN A 187 11.73 -1.83 -0.20
N TYR A 188 11.01 -2.87 -0.66
CA TYR A 188 11.24 -4.24 -0.25
C TYR A 188 12.67 -4.71 -0.59
N LEU A 189 13.11 -4.51 -1.85
CA LEU A 189 14.45 -4.90 -2.27
C LEU A 189 15.54 -4.19 -1.46
N LEU A 190 15.42 -2.88 -1.29
CA LEU A 190 16.37 -2.09 -0.49
C LEU A 190 16.44 -2.56 0.96
N ARG A 191 15.28 -2.85 1.58
CA ARG A 191 15.22 -3.27 2.98
C ARG A 191 15.77 -4.68 3.18
N GLU A 192 15.25 -5.66 2.45
CA GLU A 192 15.56 -7.07 2.69
C GLU A 192 16.95 -7.48 2.19
N TYR A 193 17.42 -6.91 1.07
CA TYR A 193 18.69 -7.32 0.44
C TYR A 193 19.85 -6.38 0.70
N HIS A 194 19.57 -5.11 1.03
CA HIS A 194 20.60 -4.09 1.22
C HIS A 194 20.58 -3.44 2.61
N GLY A 195 19.60 -3.78 3.46
CA GLY A 195 19.47 -3.21 4.80
C GLY A 195 19.18 -1.70 4.81
N VAL A 196 18.68 -1.15 3.70
CA VAL A 196 18.36 0.27 3.54
C VAL A 196 16.86 0.46 3.68
N ASP A 197 16.44 1.03 4.82
CA ASP A 197 15.03 1.33 5.07
C ASP A 197 14.70 2.79 4.72
N VAL A 198 14.11 2.98 3.55
CA VAL A 198 13.64 4.29 3.07
C VAL A 198 12.33 4.72 3.75
N THR A 199 11.64 3.82 4.45
CA THR A 199 10.34 4.06 5.10
C THR A 199 10.44 4.43 6.59
N ALA A 200 11.59 4.21 7.22
CA ALA A 200 11.80 4.57 8.61
C ALA A 200 11.56 6.07 8.84
N GLU A 201 11.00 6.47 9.98
CA GLU A 201 10.71 7.89 10.29
C GLU A 201 11.98 8.75 10.33
N ASP A 202 13.11 8.17 10.70
CA ASP A 202 14.43 8.80 10.58
C ASP A 202 14.90 8.98 9.12
N GLY A 203 14.27 8.26 8.19
CA GLY A 203 14.61 8.19 6.78
C GLY A 203 14.42 9.53 6.08
N ALA A 204 13.43 10.35 6.45
CA ALA A 204 13.26 11.69 5.87
C ALA A 204 14.45 12.62 6.19
N ALA A 205 15.07 12.47 7.37
CA ALA A 205 16.26 13.22 7.75
C ALA A 205 17.56 12.59 7.20
N LYS A 206 17.61 11.25 7.07
CA LYS A 206 18.77 10.50 6.56
C LYS A 206 18.83 10.41 5.03
N HIS A 207 17.70 10.61 4.37
CA HIS A 207 17.50 10.45 2.92
C HIS A 207 16.82 11.69 2.36
N ALA A 208 17.46 12.84 2.58
CA ALA A 208 17.00 14.12 2.05
C ALA A 208 16.76 14.02 0.53
N LEU A 209 15.71 14.70 0.10
CA LEU A 209 15.41 14.91 -1.30
C LEU A 209 16.59 15.57 -2.02
N ASP A 210 16.79 15.16 -3.27
CA ASP A 210 17.72 15.87 -4.13
C ASP A 210 17.20 17.30 -4.40
N PRO A 211 18.07 18.34 -4.39
CA PRO A 211 17.67 19.72 -4.64
C PRO A 211 16.88 19.91 -5.93
N GLU A 212 17.20 19.15 -6.98
CA GLU A 212 16.49 19.22 -8.26
C GLU A 212 15.04 18.77 -8.10
N THR A 213 14.81 17.64 -7.41
CA THR A 213 13.44 17.14 -7.15
C THR A 213 12.64 18.11 -6.27
N LEU A 214 13.28 18.75 -5.30
CA LEU A 214 12.61 19.72 -4.44
C LEU A 214 12.10 20.93 -5.25
N LEU A 215 12.92 21.43 -6.18
CA LEU A 215 12.51 22.50 -7.09
C LEU A 215 11.32 22.08 -7.94
N GLU A 216 11.34 20.88 -8.53
CA GLU A 216 10.23 20.38 -9.34
C GLU A 216 8.92 20.27 -8.53
N VAL A 217 8.99 19.88 -7.25
CA VAL A 217 7.81 19.82 -6.36
C VAL A 217 7.27 21.21 -6.05
N MET A 218 8.15 22.18 -5.81
CA MET A 218 7.76 23.57 -5.58
C MET A 218 7.10 24.18 -6.82
N GLU A 219 7.63 23.94 -8.02
CA GLU A 219 7.04 24.38 -9.28
C GLU A 219 5.63 23.81 -9.50
N VAL A 220 5.41 22.55 -9.13
CA VAL A 220 4.07 21.94 -9.17
C VAL A 220 3.13 22.64 -8.20
N GLN A 221 3.56 22.94 -6.97
CA GLN A 221 2.73 23.67 -6.01
C GLN A 221 2.39 25.07 -6.49
N GLU A 222 3.37 25.83 -7.00
CA GLU A 222 3.16 27.16 -7.57
C GLU A 222 2.13 27.12 -8.72
N THR A 223 2.27 26.15 -9.63
CA THR A 223 1.32 25.97 -10.73
C THR A 223 -0.11 25.73 -10.22
N ILE A 224 -0.27 24.93 -9.14
CA ILE A 224 -1.58 24.65 -8.54
C ILE A 224 -2.17 25.92 -7.92
N GLU A 225 -1.36 26.72 -7.21
CA GLU A 225 -1.77 27.99 -6.63
C GLU A 225 -2.26 28.99 -7.69
N GLU A 226 -1.53 29.11 -8.80
CA GLU A 226 -1.88 30.01 -9.90
C GLU A 226 -3.20 29.64 -10.57
N VAL A 227 -3.43 28.34 -10.79
CA VAL A 227 -4.61 27.87 -11.53
C VAL A 227 -5.83 27.72 -10.64
N ALA A 228 -5.70 27.70 -9.31
CA ALA A 228 -6.75 27.37 -8.34
C ALA A 228 -8.09 28.09 -8.55
N ASN A 229 -8.04 29.36 -8.97
CA ASN A 229 -9.22 30.22 -9.19
C ASN A 229 -9.44 30.58 -10.66
N SER A 230 -8.71 29.95 -11.58
CA SER A 230 -8.79 30.24 -13.01
C SER A 230 -9.91 29.42 -13.68
N PRO A 231 -10.57 29.94 -14.73
CA PRO A 231 -11.60 29.20 -15.47
C PRO A 231 -11.03 27.98 -16.24
N GLY A 232 -9.71 27.82 -16.32
CA GLY A 232 -9.00 26.69 -16.93
C GLY A 232 -8.38 25.71 -15.93
N ALA A 233 -8.69 25.84 -14.64
CA ALA A 233 -8.04 25.07 -13.57
C ALA A 233 -8.07 23.55 -13.81
N GLU A 234 -9.23 23.02 -14.19
CA GLU A 234 -9.40 21.58 -14.42
C GLU A 234 -8.52 21.04 -15.55
N GLU A 235 -8.35 21.82 -16.63
CA GLU A 235 -7.50 21.44 -17.76
C GLU A 235 -6.02 21.46 -17.36
N SER A 236 -5.59 22.49 -16.64
CA SER A 236 -4.23 22.59 -16.09
C SER A 236 -3.91 21.45 -15.11
N ILE A 237 -4.84 21.11 -14.21
CA ILE A 237 -4.68 19.98 -13.28
C ILE A 237 -4.65 18.65 -14.03
N ALA A 238 -5.45 18.49 -15.09
CA ALA A 238 -5.39 17.30 -15.94
C ALA A 238 -4.06 17.20 -16.72
N GLN A 239 -3.44 18.33 -17.08
CA GLN A 239 -2.09 18.35 -17.62
C GLN A 239 -1.05 17.95 -16.56
N LEU A 240 -1.09 18.53 -15.36
CA LEU A 240 -0.19 18.17 -14.26
C LEU A 240 -0.28 16.67 -13.90
N LYS A 241 -1.48 16.07 -13.96
CA LYS A 241 -1.64 14.62 -13.78
C LYS A 241 -0.87 13.81 -14.83
N ARG A 242 -0.95 14.19 -16.11
CA ARG A 242 -0.23 13.52 -17.20
C ARG A 242 1.29 13.69 -17.08
N GLU A 243 1.74 14.87 -16.68
CA GLU A 243 3.15 15.15 -16.42
C GLU A 243 3.67 14.32 -15.23
N ASN A 244 2.91 14.26 -14.14
CA ASN A 244 3.23 13.42 -12.98
C ASN A 244 3.30 11.93 -13.34
N ASP A 245 2.35 11.42 -14.14
CA ASP A 245 2.39 10.03 -14.62
C ASP A 245 3.64 9.76 -15.47
N SER A 246 4.10 10.73 -16.26
CA SER A 246 5.35 10.63 -17.04
C SER A 246 6.57 10.61 -16.13
N ARG A 247 6.63 11.49 -15.13
CA ARG A 247 7.70 11.51 -14.11
C ARG A 247 7.78 10.20 -13.32
N ILE A 248 6.63 9.62 -12.96
CA ILE A 248 6.56 8.30 -12.33
C ILE A 248 7.16 7.24 -13.25
N ALA A 249 6.77 7.20 -14.53
CA ALA A 249 7.29 6.22 -15.48
C ALA A 249 8.81 6.35 -15.68
N GLU A 250 9.33 7.58 -15.71
CA GLU A 250 10.77 7.85 -15.79
C GLU A 250 11.51 7.37 -14.55
N CYS A 251 11.01 7.66 -13.35
CA CYS A 251 11.59 7.18 -12.09
C CYS A 251 11.61 5.65 -12.04
N VAL A 252 10.53 4.98 -12.46
CA VAL A 252 10.47 3.51 -12.50
C VAL A 252 11.50 2.92 -13.46
N ARG A 253 11.70 3.54 -14.63
CA ARG A 253 12.74 3.13 -15.59
C ARG A 253 14.14 3.32 -15.00
N ALA A 254 14.43 4.50 -14.44
CA ALA A 254 15.72 4.80 -13.83
C ALA A 254 16.04 3.85 -12.66
N LEU A 255 15.02 3.51 -11.88
CA LEU A 255 15.12 2.56 -10.78
C LEU A 255 15.40 1.14 -11.27
N GLY A 256 14.74 0.70 -12.34
CA GLY A 256 15.04 -0.60 -12.95
C GLY A 256 16.48 -0.68 -13.44
N GLU A 257 16.94 0.35 -14.15
CA GLU A 257 18.33 0.46 -14.59
C GLU A 257 19.34 0.47 -13.42
N ALA A 258 19.00 1.12 -12.31
CA ALA A 258 19.85 1.15 -11.12
C ALA A 258 19.99 -0.25 -10.48
N PHE A 259 18.88 -0.98 -10.32
CA PHE A 259 18.90 -2.35 -9.82
C PHE A 259 19.65 -3.31 -10.76
N ASP A 260 19.46 -3.18 -12.08
CA ASP A 260 20.13 -4.01 -13.08
C ASP A 260 21.65 -3.81 -13.08
N ARG A 261 22.11 -2.58 -12.79
CA ARG A 261 23.55 -2.25 -12.64
C ARG A 261 24.12 -2.50 -11.24
N GLY A 262 23.27 -2.84 -10.26
CA GLY A 262 23.67 -2.96 -8.85
C GLY A 262 24.00 -1.62 -8.18
N ASP A 263 23.51 -0.50 -8.72
CA ASP A 263 23.66 0.83 -8.11
C ASP A 263 22.61 1.06 -7.03
N ILE A 264 22.93 0.64 -5.81
CA ILE A 264 22.00 0.67 -4.67
C ILE A 264 21.72 2.11 -4.21
N GLU A 265 22.71 2.99 -4.30
CA GLU A 265 22.57 4.38 -3.90
C GLU A 265 21.71 5.16 -4.90
N GLY A 266 21.88 4.89 -6.21
CA GLY A 266 20.96 5.35 -7.24
C GLY A 266 19.54 4.85 -7.02
N ALA A 267 19.37 3.54 -6.79
CA ALA A 267 18.05 2.94 -6.53
C ALA A 267 17.39 3.55 -5.28
N ARG A 268 18.16 3.84 -4.23
CA ARG A 268 17.68 4.52 -3.02
C ARG A 268 17.15 5.92 -3.35
N LYS A 269 17.91 6.74 -4.07
CA LYS A 269 17.50 8.09 -4.46
C LYS A 269 16.24 8.07 -5.32
N GLU A 270 16.19 7.21 -6.33
CA GLU A 270 15.00 7.06 -7.18
C GLU A 270 13.78 6.55 -6.41
N THR A 271 13.97 5.69 -5.40
CA THR A 271 12.87 5.22 -4.52
C THR A 271 12.28 6.37 -3.71
N VAL A 272 13.13 7.26 -3.17
CA VAL A 272 12.68 8.47 -2.45
C VAL A 272 11.92 9.37 -3.42
N ARG A 273 12.52 9.69 -4.58
CA ARG A 273 11.90 10.54 -5.61
C ARG A 273 10.53 10.00 -6.05
N LEU A 274 10.42 8.70 -6.30
CA LEU A 274 9.18 8.03 -6.67
C LEU A 274 8.09 8.17 -5.60
N ARG A 275 8.44 8.10 -4.31
CA ARG A 275 7.47 8.32 -3.21
C ARG A 275 6.86 9.72 -3.29
N PHE A 276 7.67 10.75 -3.56
CA PHE A 276 7.16 12.11 -3.69
C PHE A 276 6.20 12.25 -4.88
N TRP A 277 6.52 11.68 -6.04
CA TRP A 277 5.60 11.69 -7.18
C TRP A 277 4.31 10.93 -6.93
N TYR A 278 4.35 9.87 -6.11
CA TYR A 278 3.14 9.22 -5.62
C TYR A 278 2.31 10.16 -4.76
N SER A 279 2.95 10.89 -3.83
CA SER A 279 2.25 11.86 -2.99
C SER A 279 1.65 13.00 -3.80
N VAL A 280 2.38 13.57 -4.77
CA VAL A 280 1.88 14.60 -5.69
C VAL A 280 0.69 14.04 -6.47
N GLY A 281 0.81 12.82 -7.01
CA GLY A 281 -0.27 12.15 -7.72
C GLY A 281 -1.52 11.93 -6.88
N GLN A 282 -1.40 11.64 -5.58
CA GLN A 282 -2.56 11.57 -4.68
C GLN A 282 -3.16 12.95 -4.43
N GLY A 283 -2.32 13.95 -4.14
CA GLY A 283 -2.78 15.33 -3.96
C GLY A 283 -3.54 15.87 -5.18
N LEU A 284 -3.04 15.62 -6.39
CA LEU A 284 -3.72 15.99 -7.64
C LEU A 284 -5.05 15.24 -7.84
N LYS A 285 -5.18 14.00 -7.36
CA LYS A 285 -6.45 13.24 -7.44
C LYS A 285 -7.49 13.79 -6.48
N GLU A 286 -7.08 14.25 -5.31
CA GLU A 286 -7.92 14.82 -4.26
C GLU A 286 -8.20 16.32 -4.48
N TRP A 287 -7.51 16.97 -5.42
CA TRP A 287 -7.70 18.37 -5.74
C TRP A 287 -9.12 18.67 -6.23
N GLU A 288 -9.69 19.77 -5.74
CA GLU A 288 -10.99 20.33 -6.13
C GLU A 288 -10.83 21.81 -6.52
N PRO A 289 -11.70 22.36 -7.39
CA PRO A 289 -11.67 23.78 -7.74
C PRO A 289 -11.69 24.69 -6.51
N GLY A 290 -10.77 25.66 -6.45
CA GLY A 290 -10.56 26.53 -5.30
C GLY A 290 -9.53 26.04 -4.28
N MET A 291 -9.00 24.82 -4.41
CA MET A 291 -7.84 24.37 -3.64
C MET A 291 -6.56 25.00 -4.20
N ALA A 292 -5.87 25.82 -3.40
CA ALA A 292 -4.60 26.43 -3.78
C ALA A 292 -3.39 25.53 -3.51
N GLU A 293 -3.50 24.56 -2.61
CA GLU A 293 -2.38 23.70 -2.22
C GLU A 293 -2.81 22.23 -2.22
N ILE A 294 -1.88 21.34 -2.57
CA ILE A 294 -2.04 19.89 -2.37
C ILE A 294 -1.23 19.43 -1.17
N ARG A 295 -1.84 18.62 -0.30
CA ARG A 295 -1.14 18.04 0.84
C ARG A 295 -0.19 16.95 0.37
N LEU A 296 1.10 17.12 0.68
CA LEU A 296 2.12 16.09 0.43
C LEU A 296 2.34 15.25 1.70
N VAL A 297 2.15 13.94 1.59
CA VAL A 297 2.42 12.95 2.64
C VAL A 297 3.81 12.38 2.41
N HIS A 298 4.67 12.47 3.42
CA HIS A 298 6.09 12.11 3.39
C HIS A 298 6.33 10.75 4.05
#